data_AF-W4MEY6-F1
#
_entry.id   AF-W4MEY6-F1
#
_cell.length_a   1.000
_cell.length_b   1.000
_cell.length_c   1.000
_cell.angle_alpha   90.00
_cell.angle_beta   90.00
_cell.angle_gamma   90.00
#
_symmetry.space_group_name_H-M   'P 1'
#
loop_
_entity.id
_entity.type
_entity.pdbx_description
1 polymer ?
#
loop_
_entity_poly.entity_id
_entity_poly.type
_entity_poly.pdbx_seq_one_letter_code
_entity_poly.pdbx_strand_id
1 'polypeptide(L)'
;MDITTLRAQGDRELTQELLNHTLVKRVIRDLNENDTPLGVRRQLLATAVRLTRGMSPPLYGIVDECREVLSITMPMEIYVYASAQLNAMCIKPEEGRLFLAFTSSLIEKFSLPELKFVLGHELGHFVFQHHDIPIGYILKGRVKPDPNVVLKLFAWSRYAEISADRAGAVCSRDLDAVAGSMFKLASGLTSPLVKASMDDFLSQLEDMQVVNDTPGRGAASQDWFSTHPFSPLRLQALKYAFESELLRDGGYSVAELEAHVEPLMGLMKQSYLEEKSPSAEAMRRVLFAGAIVIADVCGGISAEEKKVIESYFGQGALSPVLDLERLKATLSERISDAVKQVGPAKRAQVFRDLVLVARADEHVSPAERAELNHIGHGLELGEGMIMQLMEQHVELD
;
A
#
# COMPACT_ATOMS: atom_id res chain seq x y z
N MET A 1 27.86 -7.11 5.29
CA MET A 1 26.56 -7.52 4.69
C MET A 1 26.35 -6.65 3.47
N ASP A 2 25.91 -7.22 2.36
CA ASP A 2 25.49 -6.43 1.20
C ASP A 2 24.07 -5.92 1.48
N ILE A 3 23.90 -4.61 1.62
CA ILE A 3 22.61 -3.99 1.97
C ILE A 3 21.58 -4.18 0.86
N THR A 4 22.03 -4.39 -0.38
CA THR A 4 21.12 -4.58 -1.52
C THR A 4 20.31 -5.86 -1.41
N THR A 5 20.79 -6.86 -0.65
CA THR A 5 20.06 -8.13 -0.43
C THR A 5 18.89 -7.99 0.54
N LEU A 6 18.85 -6.90 1.32
CA LEU A 6 17.72 -6.60 2.20
C LEU A 6 16.49 -6.14 1.41
N ARG A 7 16.70 -5.57 0.22
CA ARG A 7 15.63 -5.04 -0.60
C ARG A 7 14.78 -6.19 -1.17
N ALA A 8 13.48 -6.18 -0.88
CA ALA A 8 12.55 -7.17 -1.39
C ALA A 8 12.50 -7.15 -2.92
N GLN A 9 12.33 -8.33 -3.54
CA GLN A 9 12.35 -8.46 -4.99
C GLN A 9 11.22 -7.64 -5.64
N GLY A 10 10.01 -7.72 -5.08
CA GLY A 10 8.86 -6.96 -5.58
C GLY A 10 9.02 -5.45 -5.48
N ASP A 11 9.74 -4.94 -4.46
CA ASP A 11 10.08 -3.52 -4.36
C ASP A 11 11.04 -3.12 -5.47
N ARG A 12 12.13 -3.87 -5.67
CA ARG A 12 13.11 -3.61 -6.73
C ARG A 12 12.48 -3.60 -8.12
N GLU A 13 11.66 -4.61 -8.44
CA GLU A 13 11.02 -4.76 -9.75
C GLU A 13 10.00 -3.66 -10.02
N LEU A 14 9.08 -3.43 -9.06
CA LEU A 14 8.06 -2.39 -9.23
C LEU A 14 8.64 -0.98 -9.21
N THR A 15 9.71 -0.74 -8.45
CA THR A 15 10.43 0.54 -8.50
C THR A 15 10.96 0.81 -9.90
N GLN A 16 11.63 -0.17 -10.51
CA GLN A 16 12.16 -0.04 -11.86
C GLN A 16 11.06 0.23 -12.89
N GLU A 17 9.92 -0.43 -12.75
CA GLU A 17 8.77 -0.23 -13.63
C GLU A 17 8.13 1.16 -13.44
N LEU A 18 7.82 1.52 -12.19
CA LEU A 18 7.15 2.77 -11.85
C LEU A 18 8.00 3.99 -12.19
N LEU A 19 9.31 3.96 -11.89
CA LEU A 19 10.21 5.05 -12.28
C LEU A 19 10.32 5.21 -13.80
N ASN A 20 9.99 4.17 -14.58
CA ASN A 20 9.93 4.26 -16.04
C ASN A 20 8.60 4.76 -16.59
N HIS A 21 7.54 4.77 -15.78
CA HIS A 21 6.21 5.19 -16.19
C HIS A 21 6.12 6.70 -16.45
N THR A 22 5.49 7.08 -17.57
CA THR A 22 5.44 8.46 -18.06
C THR A 22 4.84 9.45 -17.05
N LEU A 23 3.76 9.06 -16.36
CA LEU A 23 3.13 9.91 -15.34
C LEU A 23 4.05 10.10 -14.13
N VAL A 24 4.69 9.02 -13.67
CA VAL A 24 5.56 9.05 -12.50
C VAL A 24 6.77 9.96 -12.76
N LYS A 25 7.43 9.78 -13.93
CA LYS A 25 8.52 10.66 -14.38
C LYS A 25 8.11 12.13 -14.42
N ARG A 26 6.90 12.41 -14.92
CA ARG A 26 6.38 13.78 -14.99
C ARG A 26 6.23 14.38 -13.59
N VAL A 27 5.55 13.68 -12.68
CA VAL A 27 5.34 14.17 -11.31
C VAL A 27 6.67 14.40 -10.59
N ILE A 28 7.62 13.48 -10.72
CA ILE A 28 8.96 13.64 -10.13
C ILE A 28 9.66 14.88 -10.68
N ARG A 29 9.65 15.07 -12.00
CA ARG A 29 10.25 16.25 -12.63
C ARG A 29 9.59 17.54 -12.14
N ASP A 30 8.26 17.59 -12.13
CA ASP A 30 7.51 18.78 -11.73
C ASP A 30 7.77 19.13 -10.24
N LEU A 31 7.97 18.12 -9.37
CA LEU A 31 8.39 18.35 -7.98
C LEU A 31 9.82 18.87 -7.89
N ASN A 32 10.74 18.29 -8.64
CA ASN A 32 12.16 18.70 -8.63
C ASN A 32 12.37 20.11 -9.22
N GLU A 33 11.60 20.50 -10.24
CA GLU A 33 11.65 21.86 -10.81
C GLU A 33 11.11 22.92 -9.84
N ASN A 34 10.22 22.53 -8.93
CA ASN A 34 9.67 23.38 -7.88
C ASN A 34 10.34 23.17 -6.51
N ASP A 35 11.49 22.49 -6.47
CA ASP A 35 12.22 22.13 -5.24
C ASP A 35 12.88 23.36 -4.61
N THR A 36 12.03 24.21 -4.03
CA THR A 36 12.46 25.30 -3.17
C THR A 36 12.82 24.68 -1.82
N PRO A 37 13.98 25.04 -1.21
CA PRO A 37 14.32 24.53 0.12
C PRO A 37 13.14 24.72 1.06
N LEU A 38 12.56 23.59 1.50
CA LEU A 38 11.35 23.59 2.32
C LEU A 38 11.60 24.26 3.68
N GLY A 39 12.87 24.45 4.04
CA GLY A 39 13.27 24.99 5.32
C GLY A 39 12.94 23.99 6.42
N VAL A 40 13.03 22.70 6.11
CA VAL A 40 12.66 21.59 7.00
C VAL A 40 13.39 21.74 8.32
N ARG A 41 14.70 22.00 8.25
CA ARG A 41 15.51 22.16 9.46
C ARG A 41 15.04 23.31 10.34
N ARG A 42 14.70 24.46 9.72
CA ARG A 42 14.16 25.62 10.44
C ARG A 42 12.80 25.30 11.07
N GLN A 43 11.93 24.62 10.35
CA GLN A 43 10.62 24.20 10.85
C GLN A 43 10.78 23.27 12.05
N LEU A 44 11.60 22.22 11.93
CA LEU A 44 11.87 21.28 13.02
C LEU A 44 12.46 21.99 14.25
N LEU A 45 13.38 22.94 14.07
CA LEU A 45 13.92 23.74 15.18
C LEU A 45 12.87 24.64 15.84
N ALA A 46 11.82 25.04 15.12
CA ALA A 46 10.75 25.88 15.64
C ALA A 46 9.65 25.07 16.35
N THR A 47 9.39 23.83 15.92
CA THR A 47 8.25 23.03 16.38
C THR A 47 8.62 21.77 17.17
N ALA A 48 9.91 21.42 17.24
CA ALA A 48 10.42 20.23 17.90
C ALA A 48 11.69 20.54 18.72
N VAL A 49 12.05 19.64 19.62
CA VAL A 49 13.29 19.71 20.39
C VAL A 49 14.37 18.91 19.68
N ARG A 50 15.43 19.57 19.22
CA ARG A 50 16.63 18.88 18.71
C ARG A 50 17.39 18.25 19.87
N LEU A 51 17.46 16.93 19.91
CA LEU A 51 18.26 16.23 20.91
C LEU A 51 19.74 16.30 20.55
N THR A 52 20.59 16.52 21.56
CA THR A 52 22.04 16.40 21.42
C THR A 52 22.52 15.08 22.02
N ARG A 53 23.75 14.67 21.67
CA ARG A 53 24.38 13.48 22.29
C ARG A 53 24.42 13.56 23.82
N GLY A 54 24.57 14.77 24.39
CA GLY A 54 24.56 14.97 25.84
C GLY A 54 23.17 14.83 26.47
N MET A 55 22.10 15.08 25.70
CA MET A 55 20.72 14.93 26.18
C MET A 55 20.25 13.48 26.15
N SER A 56 20.61 12.72 25.12
CA SER A 56 20.26 11.30 25.00
C SER A 56 21.39 10.48 24.39
N PRO A 57 22.42 10.14 25.19
CA PRO A 57 23.46 9.20 24.78
C PRO A 57 22.92 7.87 24.22
N PRO A 58 21.91 7.19 24.82
CA PRO A 58 21.48 5.89 24.33
C PRO A 58 20.79 5.97 22.97
N LEU A 59 20.03 7.03 22.69
CA LEU A 59 19.36 7.20 21.39
C LEU A 59 20.38 7.46 20.27
N TYR A 60 21.42 8.26 20.56
CA TYR A 60 22.53 8.42 19.61
C TYR A 60 23.34 7.13 19.44
N GLY A 61 23.44 6.29 20.47
CA GLY A 61 24.06 4.96 20.37
C GLY A 61 23.37 4.09 19.34
N ILE A 62 22.05 3.92 19.42
CA ILE A 62 21.32 3.12 18.43
C ILE A 62 21.38 3.73 17.03
N VAL A 63 21.45 5.06 16.89
CA VAL A 63 21.68 5.73 15.60
C VAL A 63 23.04 5.39 15.01
N ASP A 64 24.09 5.41 15.82
CA ASP A 64 25.43 5.03 15.38
C ASP A 64 25.53 3.56 14.96
N GLU A 65 24.84 2.68 15.67
CA GLU A 65 24.77 1.27 15.31
C GLU A 65 23.98 1.04 14.01
N CYS A 66 22.80 1.65 13.86
CA CYS A 66 21.99 1.50 12.65
C CYS A 66 22.68 2.08 11.42
N ARG A 67 23.33 3.26 11.54
CA ARG A 67 24.08 3.84 10.41
C ARG A 67 25.24 2.95 9.99
N GLU A 68 25.89 2.25 10.92
CA GLU A 68 27.00 1.36 10.61
C GLU A 68 26.49 0.12 9.86
N VAL A 69 25.43 -0.52 10.40
CA VAL A 69 24.78 -1.67 9.77
C VAL A 69 24.29 -1.34 8.36
N LEU A 70 23.69 -0.16 8.18
CA LEU A 70 23.12 0.29 6.91
C LEU A 70 24.11 1.13 6.07
N SER A 71 25.40 1.17 6.44
CA SER A 71 26.46 1.90 5.72
C SER A 71 26.11 3.34 5.34
N ILE A 72 25.41 4.05 6.23
CA ILE A 72 25.01 5.45 6.03
C ILE A 72 26.10 6.38 6.57
N THR A 73 26.66 7.20 5.68
CA THR A 73 27.73 8.16 6.03
C THR A 73 27.23 9.58 6.27
N MET A 74 26.00 9.87 5.88
CA MET A 74 25.41 11.21 5.99
C MET A 74 25.16 11.58 7.46
N PRO A 75 25.48 12.82 7.88
CA PRO A 75 25.17 13.29 9.22
C PRO A 75 23.66 13.28 9.50
N MET A 76 23.29 12.95 10.74
CA MET A 76 21.90 12.86 11.18
C MET A 76 21.64 13.79 12.36
N GLU A 77 20.53 14.51 12.36
CA GLU A 77 20.01 15.26 13.51
C GLU A 77 18.74 14.61 14.04
N ILE A 78 18.62 14.49 15.36
CA ILE A 78 17.47 13.87 16.04
C ILE A 78 16.56 14.96 16.61
N TYR A 79 15.27 14.85 16.35
CA TYR A 79 14.22 15.74 16.83
C TYR A 79 13.13 14.96 17.56
N VAL A 80 12.57 15.56 18.60
CA VAL A 80 11.40 15.03 19.31
C VAL A 80 10.31 16.09 19.36
N TYR A 81 9.11 15.73 18.97
CA TYR A 81 7.94 16.61 19.04
C TYR A 81 6.81 15.99 19.88
N ALA A 82 6.03 16.85 20.53
CA ALA A 82 4.96 16.41 21.41
C ALA A 82 3.80 15.84 20.58
N SER A 83 3.46 14.58 20.81
CA SER A 83 2.27 13.94 20.23
C SER A 83 1.87 12.71 21.05
N ALA A 84 0.57 12.47 21.16
CA ALA A 84 -0.01 11.25 21.75
C ALA A 84 0.07 10.04 20.81
N GLN A 85 0.21 10.29 19.50
CA GLN A 85 0.33 9.24 18.49
C GLN A 85 1.76 8.65 18.49
N LEU A 86 1.88 7.37 18.17
CA LEU A 86 3.17 6.70 17.99
C LEU A 86 3.62 6.94 16.55
N ASN A 87 4.72 7.66 16.37
CA ASN A 87 5.26 7.90 15.03
C ASN A 87 6.77 8.17 15.08
N ALA A 88 7.45 7.80 14.00
CA ALA A 88 8.82 8.15 13.69
C ALA A 88 8.88 8.49 12.20
N MET A 89 9.83 9.33 11.81
CA MET A 89 10.05 9.64 10.40
C MET A 89 11.53 9.88 10.11
N CYS A 90 11.97 9.35 8.98
CA CYS A 90 13.20 9.76 8.33
C CYS A 90 12.88 10.75 7.20
N ILE A 91 13.18 12.02 7.42
CA ILE A 91 12.86 13.09 6.46
C ILE A 91 13.98 13.20 5.41
N LYS A 92 13.60 13.50 4.16
CA LYS A 92 14.53 13.70 3.04
C LYS A 92 15.68 14.63 3.43
N PRO A 93 16.90 14.35 2.98
CA PRO A 93 18.05 15.18 3.32
C PRO A 93 17.91 16.63 2.84
N GLU A 94 18.27 17.57 3.70
CA GLU A 94 18.39 19.01 3.37
C GLU A 94 19.78 19.47 3.87
N GLU A 95 20.49 20.30 3.10
CA GLU A 95 21.83 20.80 3.45
C GLU A 95 22.85 19.69 3.79
N GLY A 96 22.75 18.52 3.15
CA GLY A 96 23.66 17.38 3.36
C GLY A 96 23.49 16.69 4.71
N ARG A 97 22.30 16.78 5.32
CA ARG A 97 21.97 16.13 6.60
C ARG A 97 20.61 15.44 6.52
N LEU A 98 20.51 14.30 7.18
CA LEU A 98 19.26 13.58 7.40
C LEU A 98 18.60 14.06 8.69
N PHE A 99 17.27 14.12 8.72
CA PHE A 99 16.54 14.45 9.95
C PHE A 99 15.71 13.26 10.40
N LEU A 100 15.91 12.86 11.65
CA LEU A 100 15.14 11.82 12.32
C LEU A 100 14.20 12.51 13.30
N ALA A 101 12.89 12.34 13.14
CA ALA A 101 11.93 12.92 14.07
C ALA A 101 11.09 11.82 14.72
N PHE A 102 10.91 11.92 16.04
CA PHE A 102 10.16 10.97 16.85
C PHE A 102 9.06 11.70 17.62
N THR A 103 7.92 11.04 17.83
CA THR A 103 6.95 11.54 18.79
C THR A 103 7.42 11.29 20.21
N SER A 104 7.07 12.17 21.14
CA SER A 104 7.32 11.98 22.57
C SER A 104 6.73 10.65 23.05
N SER A 105 5.52 10.28 22.59
CA SER A 105 4.88 9.02 22.99
C SER A 105 5.66 7.79 22.55
N LEU A 106 6.33 7.81 21.40
CA LEU A 106 7.15 6.69 20.95
C LEU A 106 8.36 6.51 21.88
N ILE A 107 9.09 7.59 22.15
CA ILE A 107 10.28 7.58 23.03
C ILE A 107 9.94 7.09 24.45
N GLU A 108 8.79 7.49 24.99
CA GLU A 108 8.38 7.11 26.36
C GLU A 108 7.88 5.66 26.47
N LYS A 109 7.38 5.07 25.38
CA LYS A 109 6.67 3.78 25.40
C LYS A 109 7.49 2.60 24.87
N PHE A 110 8.57 2.88 24.14
CA PHE A 110 9.39 1.89 23.48
C PHE A 110 10.72 1.73 24.21
N SER A 111 11.13 0.50 24.42
CA SER A 111 12.47 0.14 24.86
C SER A 111 13.50 0.46 23.76
N LEU A 112 14.78 0.50 24.14
CA LEU A 112 15.85 0.78 23.16
C LEU A 112 15.91 -0.24 22.00
N PRO A 113 15.78 -1.56 22.21
CA PRO A 113 15.71 -2.52 21.10
C PRO A 113 14.51 -2.28 20.17
N GLU A 114 13.34 -1.95 20.71
CA GLU A 114 12.15 -1.63 19.91
C GLU A 114 12.35 -0.32 19.12
N LEU A 115 12.92 0.72 19.73
CA LEU A 115 13.28 1.97 19.04
C LEU A 115 14.32 1.73 17.95
N LYS A 116 15.25 0.80 18.16
CA LYS A 116 16.27 0.42 17.18
C LYS A 116 15.65 -0.22 15.93
N PHE A 117 14.65 -1.07 16.10
CA PHE A 117 13.86 -1.60 14.99
C PHE A 117 13.16 -0.48 14.22
N VAL A 118 12.40 0.39 14.91
CA VAL A 118 11.67 1.50 14.26
C VAL A 118 12.64 2.43 13.52
N LEU A 119 13.76 2.80 14.14
CA LEU A 119 14.78 3.62 13.50
C LEU A 119 15.38 2.93 12.26
N GLY A 120 15.73 1.65 12.36
CA GLY A 120 16.28 0.92 11.22
C GLY A 120 15.27 0.80 10.07
N HIS A 121 13.98 0.70 10.37
CA HIS A 121 12.89 0.73 9.39
C HIS A 121 12.84 2.09 8.65
N GLU A 122 12.80 3.20 9.40
CA GLU A 122 12.82 4.55 8.82
C GLU A 122 14.06 4.81 7.95
N LEU A 123 15.23 4.38 8.43
CA LEU A 123 16.48 4.45 7.66
C LEU A 123 16.45 3.54 6.42
N GLY A 124 15.73 2.43 6.45
CA GLY A 124 15.48 1.57 5.30
C GLY A 124 14.79 2.32 4.16
N HIS A 125 13.76 3.12 4.45
CA HIS A 125 13.12 3.97 3.43
C HIS A 125 14.09 4.95 2.77
N PHE A 126 15.00 5.52 3.55
CA PHE A 126 16.06 6.37 3.02
C PHE A 126 17.06 5.58 2.16
N VAL A 127 17.58 4.46 2.66
CA VAL A 127 18.59 3.63 1.98
C VAL A 127 18.10 3.10 0.64
N PHE A 128 16.84 2.66 0.56
CA PHE A 128 16.25 2.13 -0.67
C PHE A 128 15.57 3.20 -1.53
N GLN A 129 15.69 4.48 -1.14
CA GLN A 129 15.18 5.63 -1.87
C GLN A 129 13.66 5.55 -2.13
N HIS A 130 12.89 5.04 -1.17
CA HIS A 130 11.44 4.90 -1.35
C HIS A 130 10.74 6.24 -1.57
N HIS A 131 11.30 7.35 -1.07
CA HIS A 131 10.74 8.68 -1.28
C HIS A 131 10.94 9.25 -2.71
N ASP A 132 11.64 8.54 -3.60
CA ASP A 132 11.81 8.93 -5.00
C ASP A 132 10.54 8.66 -5.82
N ILE A 133 9.65 7.79 -5.34
CA ILE A 133 8.31 7.59 -5.89
C ILE A 133 7.31 8.33 -4.98
N PRO A 134 6.88 9.56 -5.35
CA PRO A 134 6.03 10.39 -4.51
C PRO A 134 4.56 9.96 -4.63
N ILE A 135 4.23 8.77 -4.11
CA ILE A 135 2.92 8.13 -4.28
C ILE A 135 1.75 9.07 -3.93
N GLY A 136 1.84 9.83 -2.85
CA GLY A 136 0.81 10.80 -2.45
C GLY A 136 0.56 11.89 -3.50
N TYR A 137 1.62 12.44 -4.10
CA TYR A 137 1.50 13.44 -5.18
C TYR A 137 0.98 12.84 -6.48
N ILE A 138 1.30 11.57 -6.76
CA ILE A 138 0.79 10.88 -7.95
C ILE A 138 -0.71 10.60 -7.82
N LEU A 139 -1.17 10.14 -6.66
CA LEU A 139 -2.58 9.80 -6.42
C LEU A 139 -3.47 11.04 -6.22
N LYS A 140 -2.96 12.06 -5.52
CA LYS A 140 -3.67 13.33 -5.25
C LYS A 140 -3.44 14.37 -6.34
N GLY A 141 -2.62 14.07 -7.35
CA GLY A 141 -2.29 14.98 -8.44
C GLY A 141 -3.49 15.33 -9.34
N ARG A 142 -3.32 16.40 -10.14
CA ARG A 142 -4.33 16.84 -11.11
C ARG A 142 -4.60 15.80 -12.19
N VAL A 143 -3.55 15.11 -12.64
CA VAL A 143 -3.69 14.03 -13.62
C VAL A 143 -3.94 12.73 -12.86
N LYS A 144 -5.13 12.16 -13.02
CA LYS A 144 -5.46 10.89 -12.37
C LYS A 144 -4.66 9.73 -12.99
N PRO A 145 -3.95 8.94 -12.17
CA PRO A 145 -3.24 7.75 -12.65
C PRO A 145 -4.22 6.69 -13.13
N ASP A 146 -3.77 5.93 -14.12
CA ASP A 146 -4.48 4.75 -14.59
C ASP A 146 -4.66 3.71 -13.45
N PRO A 147 -5.79 2.98 -13.37
CA PRO A 147 -6.00 1.97 -12.33
C PRO A 147 -4.88 0.93 -12.20
N ASN A 148 -4.26 0.49 -13.31
CA ASN A 148 -3.14 -0.45 -13.23
C ASN A 148 -1.90 0.20 -12.57
N VAL A 149 -1.69 1.50 -12.81
CA VAL A 149 -0.61 2.25 -12.17
C VAL A 149 -0.89 2.42 -10.69
N VAL A 150 -2.15 2.68 -10.30
CA VAL A 150 -2.57 2.74 -8.89
C VAL A 150 -2.32 1.42 -8.19
N LEU A 151 -2.73 0.29 -8.78
CA LEU A 151 -2.50 -1.04 -8.22
C LEU A 151 -1.02 -1.35 -8.07
N LYS A 152 -0.19 -0.98 -9.07
CA LYS A 152 1.27 -1.13 -9.01
C LYS A 152 1.90 -0.24 -7.93
N LEU A 153 1.44 0.99 -7.77
CA LEU A 153 1.90 1.90 -6.71
C LEU A 153 1.59 1.33 -5.32
N PHE A 154 0.39 0.78 -5.10
CA PHE A 154 0.06 0.15 -3.81
C PHE A 154 0.82 -1.15 -3.58
N ALA A 155 0.96 -2.00 -4.60
CA ALA A 155 1.79 -3.19 -4.50
C ALA A 155 3.25 -2.82 -4.16
N TRP A 156 3.80 -1.81 -4.84
CA TRP A 156 5.14 -1.30 -4.58
C TRP A 156 5.27 -0.79 -3.15
N SER A 157 4.34 0.05 -2.70
CA SER A 157 4.32 0.60 -1.34
C SER A 157 4.37 -0.51 -0.28
N ARG A 158 3.63 -1.61 -0.48
CA ARG A 158 3.67 -2.75 0.45
C ARG A 158 5.01 -3.48 0.44
N TYR A 159 5.62 -3.71 -0.73
CA TYR A 159 6.96 -4.30 -0.78
C TYR A 159 8.03 -3.36 -0.21
N ALA A 160 7.88 -2.04 -0.37
CA ALA A 160 8.77 -1.05 0.23
C ALA A 160 8.76 -1.14 1.76
N GLU A 161 7.61 -1.40 2.38
CA GLU A 161 7.53 -1.70 3.82
C GLU A 161 8.27 -2.99 4.19
N ILE A 162 8.22 -4.05 3.36
CA ILE A 162 8.98 -5.28 3.61
C ILE A 162 10.50 -5.03 3.54
N SER A 163 10.96 -4.23 2.57
CA SER A 163 12.36 -3.80 2.48
C SER A 163 12.77 -3.01 3.73
N ALA A 164 11.95 -2.05 4.16
CA ALA A 164 12.21 -1.26 5.36
C ALA A 164 12.19 -2.12 6.64
N ASP A 165 11.26 -3.06 6.76
CA ASP A 165 11.20 -4.03 7.86
C ASP A 165 12.47 -4.86 7.97
N ARG A 166 13.01 -5.34 6.84
CA ARG A 166 14.29 -6.07 6.84
C ARG A 166 15.44 -5.20 7.30
N ALA A 167 15.49 -3.92 6.90
CA ALA A 167 16.48 -2.96 7.41
C ALA A 167 16.35 -2.75 8.94
N GLY A 168 15.12 -2.62 9.45
CA GLY A 168 14.82 -2.58 10.88
C GLY A 168 15.28 -3.85 11.60
N ALA A 169 14.99 -5.01 11.03
CA ALA A 169 15.32 -6.31 11.60
C ALA A 169 16.84 -6.53 11.71
N VAL A 170 17.62 -6.19 10.67
CA VAL A 170 19.09 -6.32 10.74
C VAL A 170 19.75 -5.32 11.67
N CYS A 171 19.12 -4.17 11.90
CA CYS A 171 19.56 -3.20 12.90
C CYS A 171 19.28 -3.71 14.32
N SER A 172 18.06 -4.17 14.57
CA SER A 172 17.62 -4.64 15.90
C SER A 172 18.26 -5.98 16.29
N ARG A 173 18.21 -6.97 15.38
CA ARG A 173 18.59 -8.38 15.59
C ARG A 173 17.90 -9.03 16.80
N ASP A 174 16.70 -8.57 17.11
CA ASP A 174 15.90 -9.03 18.24
C ASP A 174 14.45 -9.18 17.78
N LEU A 175 14.03 -10.44 17.54
CA LEU A 175 12.69 -10.76 17.05
C LEU A 175 11.61 -10.41 18.07
N ASP A 176 11.89 -10.53 19.37
CA ASP A 176 10.93 -10.21 20.42
C ASP A 176 10.70 -8.69 20.48
N ALA A 177 11.77 -7.89 20.34
CA ALA A 177 11.65 -6.44 20.22
C ALA A 177 10.92 -6.03 18.94
N VAL A 178 11.17 -6.70 17.82
CA VAL A 178 10.42 -6.46 16.57
C VAL A 178 8.93 -6.75 16.79
N ALA A 179 8.57 -7.91 17.32
CA ALA A 179 7.17 -8.28 17.60
C ALA A 179 6.50 -7.30 18.57
N GLY A 180 7.20 -6.93 19.66
CA GLY A 180 6.73 -5.95 20.64
C GLY A 180 6.48 -4.57 20.04
N SER A 181 7.39 -4.10 19.18
CA SER A 181 7.24 -2.82 18.49
C SER A 181 6.04 -2.81 17.54
N MET A 182 5.86 -3.86 16.74
CA MET A 182 4.72 -4.02 15.81
C MET A 182 3.39 -4.07 16.57
N PHE A 183 3.34 -4.82 17.68
CA PHE A 183 2.17 -4.89 18.54
C PHE A 183 1.80 -3.51 19.12
N LYS A 184 2.79 -2.76 19.63
CA LYS A 184 2.58 -1.42 20.18
C LYS A 184 2.15 -0.43 19.11
N LEU A 185 2.73 -0.47 17.91
CA LEU A 185 2.33 0.39 16.80
C LEU A 185 0.90 0.10 16.35
N ALA A 186 0.52 -1.18 16.26
CA ALA A 186 -0.82 -1.59 15.83
C ALA A 186 -1.92 -1.29 16.87
N SER A 187 -1.60 -1.40 18.17
CA SER A 187 -2.61 -1.31 19.25
C SER A 187 -2.55 -0.03 20.08
N GLY A 188 -1.40 0.66 20.10
CA GLY A 188 -1.11 1.74 21.05
C GLY A 188 -0.92 1.29 22.51
N LEU A 189 -1.01 -0.01 22.79
CA LEU A 189 -1.04 -0.57 24.14
C LEU A 189 0.37 -0.79 24.72
N THR A 190 0.57 -0.30 25.93
CA THR A 190 1.75 -0.58 26.78
C THR A 190 1.39 -1.02 28.19
N SER A 191 0.09 -1.23 28.44
CA SER A 191 -0.42 -1.60 29.75
C SER A 191 -0.01 -3.03 30.10
N PRO A 192 0.39 -3.32 31.36
CA PRO A 192 0.68 -4.68 31.80
C PRO A 192 -0.55 -5.60 31.78
N LEU A 193 -1.76 -5.04 31.58
CA LEU A 193 -3.00 -5.80 31.44
C LEU A 193 -3.04 -6.66 30.18
N VAL A 194 -2.32 -6.24 29.13
CA VAL A 194 -2.28 -6.94 27.84
C VAL A 194 -0.84 -7.33 27.57
N LYS A 195 -0.60 -8.64 27.48
CA LYS A 195 0.71 -9.18 27.12
C LYS A 195 0.77 -9.35 25.61
N ALA A 196 1.77 -8.74 24.98
CA ALA A 196 2.06 -9.02 23.58
C ALA A 196 2.45 -10.50 23.44
N SER A 197 1.87 -11.17 22.45
CA SER A 197 2.15 -12.55 22.09
C SER A 197 2.31 -12.61 20.59
N MET A 198 3.50 -12.97 20.13
CA MET A 198 3.79 -13.07 18.70
C MET A 198 2.90 -14.14 18.05
N ASP A 199 2.75 -15.30 18.70
CA ASP A 199 1.95 -16.41 18.17
C ASP A 199 0.47 -16.03 18.06
N ASP A 200 -0.10 -15.35 19.07
CA ASP A 200 -1.49 -14.87 19.01
C ASP A 200 -1.69 -13.74 18.00
N PHE A 201 -0.64 -12.96 17.73
CA PHE A 201 -0.72 -11.91 16.72
C PHE A 201 -0.60 -12.48 15.30
N LEU A 202 0.20 -13.53 15.11
CA LEU A 202 0.35 -14.24 13.85
C LEU A 202 -0.87 -15.11 13.52
N SER A 203 -1.55 -15.69 14.50
CA SER A 203 -2.77 -16.48 14.26
C SER A 203 -3.90 -15.65 13.63
N GLN A 204 -3.88 -14.31 13.78
CA GLN A 204 -4.79 -13.41 13.07
C GLN A 204 -4.65 -13.51 11.55
N LEU A 205 -3.47 -13.88 11.02
CA LEU A 205 -3.32 -14.14 9.58
C LEU A 205 -4.08 -15.38 9.14
N GLU A 206 -4.06 -16.43 9.94
CA GLU A 206 -4.78 -17.66 9.67
C GLU A 206 -6.29 -17.38 9.65
N ASP A 207 -6.78 -16.60 10.62
CA ASP A 207 -8.17 -16.15 10.66
C ASP A 207 -8.53 -15.33 9.41
N MET A 208 -7.66 -14.41 8.96
CA MET A 208 -7.86 -13.65 7.72
C MET A 208 -7.92 -14.56 6.49
N GLN A 209 -7.06 -15.58 6.40
CA GLN A 209 -7.09 -16.54 5.29
C GLN A 209 -8.37 -17.38 5.28
N VAL A 210 -8.82 -17.85 6.45
CA VAL A 210 -10.09 -18.58 6.60
C VAL A 210 -11.28 -17.73 6.17
N VAL A 211 -11.29 -16.44 6.53
CA VAL A 211 -12.30 -15.49 6.06
C VAL A 211 -12.25 -15.35 4.54
N ASN A 212 -11.05 -15.21 3.97
CA ASN A 212 -10.85 -15.06 2.53
C ASN A 212 -11.32 -16.27 1.71
N ASP A 213 -11.10 -17.48 2.24
CA ASP A 213 -11.49 -18.74 1.62
C ASP A 213 -12.98 -19.08 1.80
N THR A 214 -13.68 -18.36 2.68
CA THR A 214 -15.11 -18.54 2.89
C THR A 214 -15.90 -17.99 1.69
N PRO A 215 -16.65 -18.83 0.95
CA PRO A 215 -17.48 -18.37 -0.16
C PRO A 215 -18.46 -17.30 0.32
N GLY A 216 -18.44 -16.12 -0.28
CA GLY A 216 -19.29 -15.02 0.17
C GLY A 216 -18.71 -14.13 1.29
N ARG A 217 -17.45 -14.31 1.68
CA ARG A 217 -16.77 -13.42 2.66
C ARG A 217 -15.30 -13.15 2.31
N GLY A 218 -14.93 -13.19 1.02
CA GLY A 218 -13.57 -12.89 0.57
C GLY A 218 -13.02 -11.56 1.11
N ALA A 219 -11.68 -11.42 1.11
CA ALA A 219 -10.94 -10.24 1.60
C ALA A 219 -11.67 -8.92 1.33
N ALA A 220 -11.72 -8.04 2.33
CA ALA A 220 -12.35 -6.74 2.16
C ALA A 220 -11.65 -6.02 1.00
N SER A 221 -12.40 -5.64 -0.03
CA SER A 221 -11.85 -5.01 -1.24
C SER A 221 -11.14 -3.67 -0.99
N GLN A 222 -11.14 -3.18 0.25
CA GLN A 222 -10.42 -2.02 0.76
C GLN A 222 -8.93 -2.34 1.02
N ASP A 223 -8.61 -3.60 1.35
CA ASP A 223 -7.28 -4.04 1.76
C ASP A 223 -6.24 -3.87 0.65
N TRP A 224 -6.66 -3.95 -0.61
CA TRP A 224 -5.78 -3.86 -1.78
C TRP A 224 -5.33 -2.42 -2.06
N PHE A 225 -6.13 -1.47 -1.60
CA PHE A 225 -5.90 -0.02 -1.69
C PHE A 225 -5.11 0.48 -0.48
N SER A 226 -4.78 -0.40 0.46
CA SER A 226 -3.86 -0.08 1.54
C SER A 226 -2.44 0.07 0.99
N THR A 227 -1.84 1.22 1.31
CA THR A 227 -0.41 1.51 1.06
C THR A 227 0.50 0.72 2.00
N HIS A 228 -0.02 0.27 3.15
CA HIS A 228 0.72 -0.52 4.13
C HIS A 228 0.19 -1.95 4.21
N PRO A 229 1.06 -2.97 4.30
CA PRO A 229 0.62 -4.33 4.58
C PRO A 229 0.10 -4.45 6.01
N PHE A 230 -0.78 -5.42 6.25
CA PHE A 230 -1.28 -5.68 7.60
C PHE A 230 -0.15 -6.00 8.57
N SER A 231 -0.24 -5.51 9.80
CA SER A 231 0.79 -5.73 10.82
C SER A 231 1.09 -7.21 11.09
N PRO A 232 0.10 -8.13 11.19
CA PRO A 232 0.38 -9.57 11.28
C PRO A 232 1.18 -10.10 10.08
N LEU A 233 0.87 -9.62 8.86
CA LEU A 233 1.53 -10.04 7.63
C LEU A 233 3.00 -9.63 7.64
N ARG A 234 3.26 -8.37 8.00
CA ARG A 234 4.61 -7.84 8.16
C ARG A 234 5.40 -8.64 9.19
N LEU A 235 4.79 -8.96 10.33
CA LEU A 235 5.42 -9.77 11.37
C LEU A 235 5.77 -11.19 10.86
N GLN A 236 4.90 -11.81 10.07
CA GLN A 236 5.21 -13.10 9.45
C GLN A 236 6.37 -13.01 8.45
N ALA A 237 6.40 -11.96 7.62
CA ALA A 237 7.50 -11.72 6.70
C ALA A 237 8.83 -11.46 7.44
N LEU A 238 8.78 -10.75 8.57
CA LEU A 238 9.91 -10.54 9.47
C LEU A 238 10.40 -11.85 10.09
N LYS A 239 9.49 -12.72 10.55
CA LYS A 239 9.85 -14.05 11.06
C LYS A 239 10.62 -14.85 10.01
N TYR A 240 10.16 -14.87 8.75
CA TYR A 240 10.90 -15.49 7.66
C TYR A 240 12.28 -14.84 7.44
N ALA A 241 12.38 -13.50 7.55
CA ALA A 241 13.67 -12.82 7.46
C ALA A 241 14.64 -13.25 8.58
N PHE A 242 14.17 -13.40 9.82
CA PHE A 242 14.96 -13.93 10.95
C PHE A 242 15.39 -15.39 10.76
N GLU A 243 14.63 -16.17 9.99
CA GLU A 243 14.96 -17.56 9.64
C GLU A 243 15.85 -17.68 8.39
N SER A 244 16.09 -16.57 7.68
CA SER A 244 16.91 -16.50 6.47
C SER A 244 18.37 -16.16 6.75
N GLU A 245 19.21 -16.30 5.72
CA GLU A 245 20.62 -15.91 5.72
C GLU A 245 20.85 -14.40 5.95
N LEU A 246 19.80 -13.57 5.92
CA LEU A 246 19.90 -12.17 6.31
C LEU A 246 20.23 -11.99 7.80
N LEU A 247 19.76 -12.91 8.64
CA LEU A 247 19.81 -12.77 10.11
C LEU A 247 20.31 -14.03 10.83
N ARG A 248 20.34 -15.18 10.16
CA ARG A 248 20.76 -16.47 10.72
C ARG A 248 21.65 -17.22 9.74
N ASP A 249 22.88 -17.53 10.17
CA ASP A 249 23.79 -18.38 9.42
C ASP A 249 23.16 -19.76 9.15
N GLY A 250 23.17 -20.20 7.89
CA GLY A 250 22.53 -21.45 7.46
C GLY A 250 21.00 -21.40 7.41
N GLY A 251 20.41 -20.20 7.49
CA GLY A 251 19.00 -19.99 7.21
C GLY A 251 18.63 -20.13 5.73
N TYR A 252 17.36 -19.87 5.41
CA TYR A 252 16.88 -19.82 4.03
C TYR A 252 17.71 -18.84 3.19
N SER A 253 17.98 -19.20 1.94
CA SER A 253 18.54 -18.26 0.97
C SER A 253 17.62 -17.05 0.76
N VAL A 254 18.15 -15.94 0.28
CA VAL A 254 17.33 -14.77 -0.10
C VAL A 254 16.24 -15.17 -1.11
N ALA A 255 16.53 -16.08 -2.05
CA ALA A 255 15.54 -16.55 -3.02
C ALA A 255 14.37 -17.31 -2.36
N GLU A 256 14.65 -18.17 -1.38
CA GLU A 256 13.62 -18.86 -0.60
C GLU A 256 12.82 -17.90 0.27
N LEU A 257 13.48 -16.89 0.86
CA LEU A 257 12.80 -15.82 1.59
C LEU A 257 11.79 -15.08 0.69
N GLU A 258 12.16 -14.72 -0.54
CA GLU A 258 11.23 -14.10 -1.49
C GLU A 258 10.04 -15.03 -1.81
N ALA A 259 10.30 -16.33 -2.01
CA ALA A 259 9.25 -17.33 -2.25
C ALA A 259 8.27 -17.49 -1.06
N HIS A 260 8.73 -17.23 0.18
CA HIS A 260 7.86 -17.18 1.36
C HIS A 260 7.06 -15.87 1.47
N VAL A 261 7.63 -14.75 1.04
CA VAL A 261 6.99 -13.42 1.11
C VAL A 261 5.95 -13.23 0.00
N GLU A 262 6.18 -13.77 -1.19
CA GLU A 262 5.29 -13.60 -2.35
C GLU A 262 3.84 -14.04 -2.07
N PRO A 263 3.56 -15.22 -1.48
CA PRO A 263 2.19 -15.63 -1.13
C PRO A 263 1.53 -14.70 -0.11
N LEU A 264 2.28 -14.17 0.86
CA LEU A 264 1.77 -13.21 1.84
C LEU A 264 1.28 -11.94 1.12
N MET A 265 2.10 -11.39 0.22
CA MET A 265 1.73 -10.25 -0.61
C MET A 265 0.53 -10.57 -1.53
N GLY A 266 0.42 -11.82 -1.99
CA GLY A 266 -0.70 -12.36 -2.75
C GLY A 266 -2.06 -12.15 -2.08
N LEU A 267 -2.13 -12.24 -0.75
CA LEU A 267 -3.34 -11.97 0.04
C LEU A 267 -3.89 -10.55 -0.17
N MET A 268 -3.00 -9.61 -0.56
CA MET A 268 -3.32 -8.21 -0.83
C MET A 268 -3.25 -7.85 -2.32
N LYS A 269 -2.95 -8.81 -3.22
CA LYS A 269 -2.56 -8.52 -4.62
C LYS A 269 -3.48 -9.12 -5.69
N GLN A 270 -4.52 -9.89 -5.37
CA GLN A 270 -5.23 -10.58 -6.45
C GLN A 270 -6.21 -9.70 -7.23
N SER A 271 -5.71 -9.01 -8.27
CA SER A 271 -6.55 -8.39 -9.29
C SER A 271 -7.27 -9.49 -10.09
N TYR A 272 -8.59 -9.52 -10.03
CA TYR A 272 -9.41 -10.42 -10.85
C TYR A 272 -9.22 -10.20 -12.35
N LEU A 273 -8.51 -9.16 -12.79
CA LEU A 273 -8.20 -8.95 -14.21
C LEU A 273 -7.24 -10.01 -14.76
N GLU A 274 -6.34 -10.54 -13.93
CA GLU A 274 -5.29 -11.48 -14.35
C GLU A 274 -5.55 -12.92 -13.86
N GLU A 275 -6.40 -13.07 -12.83
CA GLU A 275 -6.71 -14.36 -12.21
C GLU A 275 -7.48 -15.29 -13.18
N LYS A 276 -6.99 -16.53 -13.37
CA LYS A 276 -7.60 -17.54 -14.25
C LYS A 276 -8.61 -18.44 -13.53
N SER A 277 -9.44 -17.87 -12.65
CA SER A 277 -10.51 -18.59 -11.96
C SER A 277 -11.88 -18.29 -12.58
N PRO A 278 -12.88 -19.19 -12.41
CA PRO A 278 -14.25 -18.92 -12.84
C PRO A 278 -14.85 -17.66 -12.19
N SER A 279 -14.53 -17.40 -10.91
CA SER A 279 -15.00 -16.22 -10.18
C SER A 279 -14.40 -14.92 -10.75
N ALA A 280 -13.09 -14.92 -11.04
CA ALA A 280 -12.43 -13.79 -11.67
C ALA A 280 -12.91 -13.54 -13.11
N GLU A 281 -13.21 -14.61 -13.86
CA GLU A 281 -13.84 -14.48 -15.18
C GLU A 281 -15.22 -13.84 -15.09
N ALA A 282 -16.05 -14.26 -14.13
CA ALA A 282 -17.37 -13.65 -13.90
C ALA A 282 -17.25 -12.16 -13.56
N MET A 283 -16.28 -11.78 -12.72
CA MET A 283 -15.99 -10.39 -12.39
C MET A 283 -15.58 -9.57 -13.62
N ARG A 284 -14.64 -10.08 -14.45
CA ARG A 284 -14.23 -9.42 -15.70
C ARG A 284 -15.39 -9.23 -16.66
N ARG A 285 -16.26 -10.23 -16.77
CA ARG A 285 -17.45 -10.17 -17.65
C ARG A 285 -18.44 -9.08 -17.22
N VAL A 286 -18.61 -8.87 -15.91
CA VAL A 286 -19.44 -7.78 -15.38
C VAL A 286 -18.75 -6.44 -15.57
N LEU A 287 -17.47 -6.31 -15.22
CA LEU A 287 -16.72 -5.06 -15.43
C LEU A 287 -16.79 -4.63 -16.90
N PHE A 288 -16.52 -5.54 -17.83
CA PHE A 288 -16.50 -5.22 -19.26
C PHE A 288 -17.87 -4.74 -19.75
N ALA A 289 -18.92 -5.52 -19.49
CA ALA A 289 -20.27 -5.18 -19.94
C ALA A 289 -20.79 -3.91 -19.24
N GLY A 290 -20.64 -3.82 -17.92
CA GLY A 290 -21.12 -2.68 -17.13
C GLY A 290 -20.41 -1.39 -17.50
N ALA A 291 -19.10 -1.41 -17.70
CA ALA A 291 -18.32 -0.23 -18.06
C ALA A 291 -18.81 0.37 -19.39
N ILE A 292 -19.10 -0.50 -20.36
CA ILE A 292 -19.60 -0.11 -21.67
C ILE A 292 -21.04 0.38 -21.60
N VAL A 293 -21.90 -0.31 -20.85
CA VAL A 293 -23.31 0.07 -20.70
C VAL A 293 -23.45 1.42 -20.01
N ILE A 294 -22.68 1.64 -18.94
CA ILE A 294 -22.64 2.93 -18.23
C ILE A 294 -22.18 4.03 -19.20
N ALA A 295 -21.02 3.86 -19.83
CA ALA A 295 -20.45 4.88 -20.70
C ALA A 295 -21.30 5.17 -21.95
N ASP A 296 -22.06 4.18 -22.45
CA ASP A 296 -22.95 4.36 -23.61
C ASP A 296 -24.32 4.94 -23.24
N VAL A 297 -24.69 5.01 -21.95
CA VAL A 297 -26.05 5.38 -21.53
C VAL A 297 -26.44 6.80 -21.95
N CYS A 298 -25.45 7.67 -22.18
CA CYS A 298 -25.62 9.04 -22.66
C CYS A 298 -25.55 9.18 -24.19
N GLY A 299 -25.59 8.08 -24.95
CA GLY A 299 -25.61 8.09 -26.42
C GLY A 299 -24.23 8.05 -27.05
N GLY A 300 -23.22 7.58 -26.32
CA GLY A 300 -21.88 7.30 -26.82
C GLY A 300 -20.81 7.40 -25.73
N ILE A 301 -19.73 6.62 -25.91
CA ILE A 301 -18.60 6.53 -24.96
C ILE A 301 -17.62 7.68 -25.23
N SER A 302 -17.28 8.47 -24.21
CA SER A 302 -16.29 9.56 -24.33
C SER A 302 -14.88 9.05 -24.60
N ALA A 303 -13.97 9.94 -25.03
CA ALA A 303 -12.58 9.56 -25.28
C ALA A 303 -11.84 9.18 -23.98
N GLU A 304 -12.18 9.84 -22.89
CA GLU A 304 -11.66 9.64 -21.54
C GLU A 304 -12.10 8.28 -20.98
N GLU A 305 -13.39 7.96 -21.05
CA GLU A 305 -13.93 6.65 -20.65
C GLU A 305 -13.36 5.53 -21.52
N LYS A 306 -13.28 5.74 -22.84
CA LYS A 306 -12.66 4.78 -23.76
C LYS A 306 -11.24 4.44 -23.32
N LYS A 307 -10.46 5.45 -22.93
CA LYS A 307 -9.08 5.26 -22.47
C LYS A 307 -9.01 4.45 -21.18
N VAL A 308 -9.92 4.68 -20.23
CA VAL A 308 -10.00 3.91 -18.98
C VAL A 308 -10.44 2.47 -19.28
N ILE A 309 -11.45 2.24 -20.12
CA ILE A 309 -11.88 0.89 -20.50
C ILE A 309 -10.73 0.13 -21.19
N GLU A 310 -10.01 0.77 -22.10
CA GLU A 310 -8.87 0.16 -22.79
C GLU A 310 -7.68 -0.14 -21.87
N SER A 311 -7.56 0.52 -20.71
CA SER A 311 -6.50 0.17 -19.76
C SER A 311 -6.80 -1.08 -18.95
N TYR A 312 -8.08 -1.36 -18.70
CA TYR A 312 -8.52 -2.62 -18.08
C TYR A 312 -8.41 -3.81 -19.03
N PHE A 313 -8.72 -3.63 -20.32
CA PHE A 313 -8.93 -4.74 -21.26
C PHE A 313 -7.95 -4.79 -22.45
N GLY A 314 -7.05 -3.82 -22.54
CA GLY A 314 -6.09 -3.68 -23.64
C GLY A 314 -6.59 -2.77 -24.77
N GLN A 315 -5.63 -2.25 -25.56
CA GLN A 315 -5.95 -1.42 -26.71
C GLN A 315 -6.82 -2.16 -27.73
N GLY A 316 -7.87 -1.50 -28.20
CA GLY A 316 -8.81 -2.08 -29.16
C GLY A 316 -9.92 -2.94 -28.54
N ALA A 317 -10.03 -2.99 -27.21
CA ALA A 317 -11.12 -3.65 -26.51
C ALA A 317 -12.52 -3.13 -26.95
N LEU A 318 -12.60 -1.85 -27.32
CA LEU A 318 -13.77 -1.20 -27.89
C LEU A 318 -13.72 -1.23 -29.43
N SER A 319 -13.69 -2.45 -29.99
CA SER A 319 -13.75 -2.66 -31.44
C SER A 319 -15.06 -2.13 -32.02
N PRO A 320 -15.08 -1.55 -33.25
CA PRO A 320 -16.32 -1.13 -33.91
C PRO A 320 -17.30 -2.28 -34.20
N VAL A 321 -16.89 -3.54 -33.99
CA VAL A 321 -17.73 -4.73 -34.12
C VAL A 321 -18.47 -5.07 -32.81
N LEU A 322 -18.28 -4.29 -31.74
CA LEU A 322 -18.95 -4.54 -30.47
C LEU A 322 -20.47 -4.36 -30.58
N ASP A 323 -21.21 -5.36 -30.14
CA ASP A 323 -22.66 -5.33 -30.08
C ASP A 323 -23.12 -4.78 -28.72
N LEU A 324 -23.34 -3.45 -28.67
CA LEU A 324 -23.75 -2.72 -27.47
C LEU A 324 -25.11 -3.18 -26.95
N GLU A 325 -26.05 -3.44 -27.85
CA GLU A 325 -27.40 -3.91 -27.50
C GLU A 325 -27.34 -5.29 -26.86
N ARG A 326 -26.49 -6.19 -27.36
CA ARG A 326 -26.26 -7.49 -26.73
C ARG A 326 -25.57 -7.38 -25.38
N LEU A 327 -24.65 -6.42 -25.19
CA LEU A 327 -24.03 -6.20 -23.88
C LEU A 327 -25.05 -5.71 -22.85
N LYS A 328 -25.92 -4.77 -23.23
CA LYS A 328 -27.06 -4.33 -22.39
C LYS A 328 -28.00 -5.48 -22.07
N ALA A 329 -28.40 -6.25 -23.07
CA ALA A 329 -29.32 -7.38 -22.89
C ALA A 329 -28.76 -8.50 -22.01
N THR A 330 -27.43 -8.69 -21.98
CA THR A 330 -26.77 -9.76 -21.21
C THR A 330 -26.20 -9.28 -19.86
N LEU A 331 -26.27 -7.97 -19.54
CA LEU A 331 -25.70 -7.42 -18.32
C LEU A 331 -26.33 -8.04 -17.06
N SER A 332 -27.66 -8.12 -17.00
CA SER A 332 -28.36 -8.70 -15.84
C SER A 332 -28.02 -10.18 -15.64
N GLU A 333 -27.84 -10.96 -16.72
CA GLU A 333 -27.40 -12.35 -16.66
C GLU A 333 -25.96 -12.45 -16.10
N ARG A 334 -25.04 -11.62 -16.59
CA ARG A 334 -23.65 -11.57 -16.11
C ARG A 334 -23.57 -11.20 -14.63
N ILE A 335 -24.40 -10.25 -14.18
CA ILE A 335 -24.51 -9.86 -12.77
C ILE A 335 -25.01 -11.05 -11.94
N SER A 336 -26.08 -11.73 -12.38
CA SER A 336 -26.61 -12.91 -11.69
C SER A 336 -25.56 -14.03 -11.59
N ASP A 337 -24.78 -14.26 -12.64
CA ASP A 337 -23.73 -15.27 -12.65
C ASP A 337 -22.55 -14.90 -11.76
N ALA A 338 -22.19 -13.61 -11.67
CA ALA A 338 -21.21 -13.13 -10.71
C ALA A 338 -21.71 -13.31 -9.26
N VAL A 339 -22.98 -13.01 -8.97
CA VAL A 339 -23.58 -13.20 -7.65
C VAL A 339 -23.50 -14.66 -7.16
N LYS A 340 -23.68 -15.64 -8.06
CA LYS A 340 -23.58 -17.07 -7.72
C LYS A 340 -22.16 -17.54 -7.38
N GLN A 341 -21.14 -16.84 -7.88
CA GLN A 341 -19.75 -17.33 -7.91
C GLN A 341 -18.76 -16.43 -7.16
N VAL A 342 -19.16 -15.20 -6.83
CA VAL A 342 -18.28 -14.13 -6.35
C VAL A 342 -18.83 -13.60 -5.03
N GLY A 343 -17.98 -13.55 -4.00
CA GLY A 343 -18.39 -13.02 -2.70
C GLY A 343 -18.63 -11.49 -2.70
N PRO A 344 -19.43 -10.96 -1.74
CA PRO A 344 -19.78 -9.55 -1.57
C PRO A 344 -18.61 -8.58 -1.71
N ALA A 345 -17.47 -8.86 -1.09
CA ALA A 345 -16.31 -7.95 -1.15
C ALA A 345 -15.73 -7.84 -2.58
N LYS A 346 -15.56 -8.98 -3.26
CA LYS A 346 -15.14 -9.02 -4.67
C LYS A 346 -16.19 -8.36 -5.59
N ARG A 347 -17.49 -8.51 -5.32
CA ARG A 347 -18.55 -7.77 -6.05
C ARG A 347 -18.45 -6.26 -5.85
N ALA A 348 -18.19 -5.81 -4.63
CA ALA A 348 -17.97 -4.40 -4.30
C ALA A 348 -16.74 -3.83 -5.03
N GLN A 349 -15.70 -4.65 -5.25
CA GLN A 349 -14.56 -4.25 -6.07
C GLN A 349 -14.97 -3.98 -7.52
N VAL A 350 -15.67 -4.92 -8.17
CA VAL A 350 -16.15 -4.73 -9.56
C VAL A 350 -16.99 -3.46 -9.66
N PHE A 351 -17.85 -3.22 -8.67
CA PHE A 351 -18.65 -2.01 -8.60
C PHE A 351 -17.81 -0.72 -8.50
N ARG A 352 -16.78 -0.71 -7.66
CA ARG A 352 -15.86 0.43 -7.57
C ARG A 352 -15.11 0.68 -8.88
N ASP A 353 -14.67 -0.38 -9.57
CA ASP A 353 -14.02 -0.24 -10.88
C ASP A 353 -14.99 0.36 -11.93
N LEU A 354 -16.28 -0.01 -11.87
CA LEU A 354 -17.32 0.63 -12.69
C LEU A 354 -17.52 2.11 -12.33
N VAL A 355 -17.49 2.46 -11.05
CA VAL A 355 -17.53 3.87 -10.61
C VAL A 355 -16.31 4.66 -11.11
N LEU A 356 -15.13 4.03 -11.17
CA LEU A 356 -13.94 4.66 -11.74
C LEU A 356 -14.08 4.93 -13.23
N VAL A 357 -14.65 4.00 -13.99
CA VAL A 357 -14.95 4.21 -15.42
C VAL A 357 -15.91 5.38 -15.59
N ALA A 358 -17.02 5.38 -14.86
CA ALA A 358 -18.06 6.43 -14.95
C ALA A 358 -17.56 7.82 -14.55
N ARG A 359 -16.45 7.92 -13.82
CA ARG A 359 -15.84 9.18 -13.38
C ARG A 359 -14.69 9.65 -14.27
N ALA A 360 -14.41 8.94 -15.38
CA ALA A 360 -13.23 9.17 -16.19
C ALA A 360 -13.16 10.59 -16.78
N ASP A 361 -14.30 11.21 -17.04
CA ASP A 361 -14.44 12.56 -17.61
C ASP A 361 -14.73 13.64 -16.54
N GLU A 362 -14.52 13.32 -15.25
CA GLU A 362 -14.81 14.16 -14.09
C GLU A 362 -16.31 14.51 -13.87
N HIS A 363 -17.23 13.89 -14.62
CA HIS A 363 -18.67 14.15 -14.49
C HIS A 363 -19.52 12.88 -14.61
N VAL A 364 -20.09 12.41 -13.49
CA VAL A 364 -21.08 11.33 -13.54
C VAL A 364 -22.47 11.93 -13.77
N SER A 365 -23.04 11.70 -14.95
CA SER A 365 -24.39 12.13 -15.30
C SER A 365 -25.46 11.44 -14.43
N PRO A 366 -26.67 12.01 -14.32
CA PRO A 366 -27.78 11.34 -13.64
C PRO A 366 -28.13 9.97 -14.22
N ALA A 367 -27.91 9.76 -15.53
CA ALA A 367 -28.20 8.49 -16.20
C ALA A 367 -27.15 7.42 -15.85
N GLU A 368 -25.86 7.77 -15.86
CA GLU A 368 -24.78 6.87 -15.41
C GLU A 368 -24.92 6.54 -13.93
N ARG A 369 -25.32 7.53 -13.12
CA ARG A 369 -25.61 7.33 -11.70
C ARG A 369 -26.79 6.37 -11.50
N ALA A 370 -27.82 6.43 -12.32
CA ALA A 370 -28.93 5.49 -12.28
C ALA A 370 -28.48 4.07 -12.66
N GLU A 371 -27.65 3.94 -13.70
CA GLU A 371 -27.12 2.65 -14.14
C GLU A 371 -26.17 2.02 -13.12
N LEU A 372 -25.29 2.83 -12.52
CA LEU A 372 -24.46 2.41 -11.38
C LEU A 372 -25.33 1.92 -10.22
N ASN A 373 -26.38 2.66 -9.84
CA ASN A 373 -27.30 2.17 -8.81
C ASN A 373 -27.94 0.84 -9.21
N HIS A 374 -28.39 0.68 -10.46
CA HIS A 374 -28.96 -0.57 -10.95
C HIS A 374 -27.98 -1.74 -10.80
N ILE A 375 -26.74 -1.56 -11.27
CA ILE A 375 -25.69 -2.58 -11.20
C ILE A 375 -25.30 -2.87 -9.75
N GLY A 376 -25.17 -1.85 -8.89
CA GLY A 376 -24.83 -1.99 -7.49
C GLY A 376 -25.86 -2.83 -6.71
N HIS A 377 -27.15 -2.57 -6.93
CA HIS A 377 -28.23 -3.39 -6.36
C HIS A 377 -28.24 -4.80 -6.94
N GLY A 378 -28.02 -4.95 -8.25
CA GLY A 378 -27.91 -6.25 -8.90
C GLY A 378 -26.76 -7.10 -8.37
N LEU A 379 -25.65 -6.48 -7.96
CA LEU A 379 -24.51 -7.11 -7.29
C LEU A 379 -24.76 -7.39 -5.80
N GLU A 380 -25.99 -7.16 -5.31
CA GLU A 380 -26.42 -7.33 -3.91
C GLU A 380 -25.55 -6.52 -2.92
N LEU A 381 -25.16 -5.30 -3.30
CA LEU A 381 -24.48 -4.36 -2.40
C LEU A 381 -25.52 -3.61 -1.57
N GLY A 382 -25.20 -3.35 -0.30
CA GLY A 382 -26.06 -2.53 0.56
C GLY A 382 -26.07 -1.05 0.13
N GLU A 383 -27.20 -0.37 0.30
CA GLU A 383 -27.40 1.02 -0.12
C GLU A 383 -26.33 1.99 0.42
N GLY A 384 -25.97 1.86 1.71
CA GLY A 384 -24.90 2.67 2.31
C GLY A 384 -23.52 2.43 1.68
N MET A 385 -23.22 1.20 1.25
CA MET A 385 -21.95 0.88 0.57
C MET A 385 -21.93 1.43 -0.86
N ILE A 386 -23.06 1.35 -1.58
CA ILE A 386 -23.21 1.94 -2.91
C ILE A 386 -22.96 3.45 -2.83
N MET A 387 -23.65 4.15 -1.91
CA MET A 387 -23.44 5.58 -1.69
C MET A 387 -21.98 5.89 -1.35
N GLN A 388 -21.39 5.16 -0.39
CA GLN A 388 -20.00 5.36 0.01
C GLN A 388 -19.03 5.18 -1.16
N LEU A 389 -19.14 4.13 -1.97
CA LEU A 389 -18.26 3.90 -3.12
C LEU A 389 -18.46 4.95 -4.22
N MET A 390 -19.69 5.44 -4.38
CA MET A 390 -20.05 6.51 -5.31
C MET A 390 -19.73 7.92 -4.79
N GLU A 391 -19.37 8.07 -3.52
CA GLU A 391 -19.02 9.35 -2.88
C GLU A 391 -17.56 9.40 -2.42
N GLN A 392 -16.90 8.26 -2.27
CA GLN A 392 -15.50 8.16 -1.86
C GLN A 392 -14.65 8.97 -2.84
N HIS A 393 -14.17 10.11 -2.35
CA HIS A 393 -12.84 10.58 -2.69
C HIS A 393 -11.86 9.59 -2.05
N VAL A 394 -10.83 9.19 -2.79
CA VAL A 394 -9.77 8.34 -2.25
C VAL A 394 -9.04 9.15 -1.18
N GLU A 395 -9.52 9.09 0.06
CA GLU A 395 -8.82 9.58 1.23
C GLU A 395 -7.71 8.58 1.55
N LEU A 396 -6.47 9.07 1.50
CA LEU A 396 -5.28 8.39 1.96
C LEU A 396 -4.53 9.44 2.76
N ASP A 397 -4.40 9.24 4.07
CA ASP A 397 -3.63 10.11 4.95
C ASP A 397 -2.20 10.33 4.40
#